data_AF-A0A9D6YR42-F1
#
_entry.id   AF-A0A9D6YR42-F1
#
_cell.length_a   1.000
_cell.length_b   1.000
_cell.length_c   1.000
_cell.angle_alpha   90.00
_cell.angle_beta   90.00
_cell.angle_gamma   90.00
#
_symmetry.space_group_name_H-M   'P 1'
#
loop_
_entity.id
_entity.type
_entity.pdbx_description
1 polymer ?
#
loop_
_entity_poly.entity_id
_entity_poly.type
_entity_poly.pdbx_seq_one_letter_code
_entity_poly.pdbx_strand_id
1 'polypeptide(L)'
;WAQSPEHVAAAKATLEKSPVRGNCAPAQEDFLGWPASLVQRGGYQHGDMPGLAYVLDIKPETLARWVETGCSALMVGAGHCFDRTLKCALDSTGASFVIGGNLIAARSGVKQNRFYRNGVAIVAPKSGMPGSVPIEEQEQIAHMPEKDVSAMLDRGGVALWNTMPYQFAVKALEIAVPAEMNTPDRREKWLEIARVEMLKALESPENRFLSGWMSAHPITLRAGECPDSRDP
;
A
#
# COMPACT_ATOMS: atom_id res chain seq x y z
N TRP A 1 -7.18 -0.67 -22.65
CA TRP A 1 -8.03 0.53 -22.68
C TRP A 1 -7.14 1.74 -22.47
N ALA A 2 -7.34 2.83 -23.21
CA ALA A 2 -6.66 4.10 -22.94
C ALA A 2 -7.43 4.83 -21.83
N GLN A 3 -6.72 5.30 -20.80
CA GLN A 3 -7.34 5.96 -19.64
C GLN A 3 -7.99 7.27 -20.08
N SER A 4 -9.12 7.64 -19.48
CA SER A 4 -9.68 8.97 -19.74
C SER A 4 -8.73 10.05 -19.15
N PRO A 5 -8.55 11.22 -19.82
CA PRO A 5 -7.76 12.30 -19.24
C PRO A 5 -8.23 12.75 -17.85
N GLU A 6 -9.54 12.68 -17.62
CA GLU A 6 -10.19 13.00 -16.34
C GLU A 6 -9.75 12.03 -15.23
N HIS A 7 -9.74 10.72 -15.52
CA HIS A 7 -9.30 9.70 -14.58
C HIS A 7 -7.81 9.79 -14.28
N VAL A 8 -6.97 10.08 -15.27
CA VAL A 8 -5.54 10.33 -15.06
C VAL A 8 -5.33 11.55 -14.18
N ALA A 9 -6.08 12.64 -14.42
CA ALA A 9 -6.01 13.84 -13.59
C ALA A 9 -6.46 13.58 -12.14
N ALA A 10 -7.54 12.82 -11.94
CA ALA A 10 -8.02 12.44 -10.61
C ALA A 10 -7.03 11.52 -9.87
N ALA A 11 -6.42 10.56 -10.57
CA ALA A 11 -5.36 9.73 -10.02
C ALA A 11 -4.13 10.57 -9.62
N LYS A 12 -3.73 11.52 -10.46
CA LYS A 12 -2.65 12.47 -10.16
C LYS A 12 -2.95 13.29 -8.90
N ALA A 13 -4.12 13.93 -8.86
CA ALA A 13 -4.55 14.73 -7.71
C ALA A 13 -4.66 13.89 -6.41
N THR A 14 -4.94 12.59 -6.53
CA THR A 14 -4.95 11.66 -5.40
C THR A 14 -3.53 11.36 -4.91
N LEU A 15 -2.61 11.06 -5.82
CA LEU A 15 -1.21 10.78 -5.48
C LEU A 15 -0.49 12.00 -4.91
N GLU A 16 -0.84 13.22 -5.34
CA GLU A 16 -0.31 14.48 -4.82
C GLU A 16 -0.73 14.76 -3.37
N LYS A 17 -1.78 14.11 -2.87
CA LYS A 17 -2.17 14.19 -1.43
C LYS A 17 -1.29 13.34 -0.53
N SER A 18 -0.36 12.55 -1.09
CA SER A 18 0.57 11.76 -0.30
C SER A 18 1.37 12.65 0.65
N PRO A 19 1.38 12.35 1.97
CA PRO A 19 2.17 13.10 2.94
C PRO A 19 3.68 12.92 2.74
N VAL A 20 4.09 11.96 1.91
CA VAL A 20 5.50 11.60 1.69
C VAL A 20 6.00 12.05 0.32
N ARG A 21 5.21 11.82 -0.75
CA ARG A 21 5.68 11.89 -2.15
C ARG A 21 6.26 13.26 -2.54
N GLY A 22 5.71 14.36 -2.03
CA GLY A 22 6.18 15.72 -2.34
C GLY A 22 7.62 16.03 -1.91
N ASN A 23 8.19 15.23 -0.99
CA ASN A 23 9.54 15.43 -0.45
C ASN A 23 10.50 14.28 -0.82
N CYS A 24 10.10 13.39 -1.73
CA CYS A 24 10.91 12.23 -2.11
C CYS A 24 11.76 12.50 -3.35
N ALA A 25 12.96 11.91 -3.38
CA ALA A 25 13.79 11.81 -4.57
C ALA A 25 13.86 10.36 -5.04
N PRO A 26 14.16 10.08 -6.32
CA PRO A 26 14.43 8.71 -6.77
C PRO A 26 15.48 8.03 -5.90
N ALA A 27 15.29 6.74 -5.61
CA ALA A 27 16.30 5.94 -4.93
C ALA A 27 17.55 5.82 -5.81
N GLN A 28 18.72 5.86 -5.18
CA GLN A 28 20.00 5.78 -5.90
C GLN A 28 20.38 4.33 -6.26
N GLU A 29 19.83 3.36 -5.54
CA GLU A 29 20.12 1.94 -5.68
C GLU A 29 18.85 1.11 -5.48
N ASP A 30 18.91 -0.16 -5.89
CA ASP A 30 17.83 -1.10 -5.72
C ASP A 30 17.54 -1.29 -4.22
N PHE A 31 16.28 -1.15 -3.85
CA PHE A 31 15.86 -1.26 -2.47
C PHE A 31 15.30 -2.66 -2.23
N LEU A 32 16.14 -3.58 -1.76
CA LEU A 32 15.73 -4.90 -1.25
C LEU A 32 14.78 -5.67 -2.19
N GLY A 33 15.21 -5.82 -3.44
CA GLY A 33 14.46 -6.51 -4.49
C GLY A 33 13.46 -5.64 -5.25
N TRP A 34 13.41 -4.34 -4.97
CA TRP A 34 12.70 -3.33 -5.75
C TRP A 34 13.70 -2.55 -6.62
N PRO A 35 13.46 -2.43 -7.95
CA PRO A 35 14.32 -1.64 -8.83
C PRO A 35 14.37 -0.16 -8.43
N ALA A 36 15.55 0.44 -8.38
CA ALA A 36 15.76 1.84 -7.99
C ALA A 36 14.88 2.82 -8.80
N SER A 37 14.69 2.52 -10.09
CA SER A 37 13.88 3.32 -11.03
C SER A 37 12.39 3.40 -10.68
N LEU A 38 11.92 2.52 -9.79
CA LEU A 38 10.53 2.46 -9.33
C LEU A 38 10.38 2.97 -7.90
N VAL A 39 11.46 3.31 -7.22
CA VAL A 39 11.44 3.66 -5.80
C VAL A 39 11.81 5.12 -5.61
N GLN A 40 11.07 5.80 -4.74
CA GLN A 40 11.43 7.10 -4.23
C GLN A 40 11.71 7.00 -2.73
N ARG A 41 12.77 7.66 -2.27
CA ARG A 41 13.13 7.78 -0.86
C ARG A 41 12.85 9.21 -0.42
N GLY A 42 12.06 9.38 0.64
CA GLY A 42 11.74 10.70 1.17
C GLY A 42 11.84 10.77 2.68
N GLY A 43 12.59 11.77 3.15
CA GLY A 43 12.44 12.31 4.49
C GLY A 43 11.30 13.33 4.49
N TYR A 44 10.39 13.25 5.43
CA TYR A 44 9.25 14.16 5.55
C TYR A 44 8.95 14.47 7.01
N GLN A 45 8.13 15.50 7.24
CA GLN A 45 7.69 15.92 8.57
C GLN A 45 6.17 15.80 8.63
N HIS A 46 5.65 15.22 9.70
CA HIS A 46 4.21 15.16 9.96
C HIS A 46 3.89 15.82 11.32
N GLY A 47 3.93 17.16 11.35
CA GLY A 47 4.06 17.93 12.59
C GLY A 47 5.50 17.81 13.10
N ASP A 48 5.69 17.53 14.39
CA ASP A 48 7.01 17.42 15.01
C ASP A 48 7.66 16.03 14.87
N MET A 49 7.01 15.12 14.13
CA MET A 49 7.51 13.76 13.92
C MET A 49 8.23 13.66 12.57
N PRO A 50 9.55 13.43 12.57
CA PRO A 50 10.29 13.13 11.34
C PRO A 50 9.94 11.72 10.86
N GLY A 51 9.73 11.57 9.57
CA GLY A 51 9.48 10.29 8.90
C GLY A 51 10.46 10.05 7.76
N LEU A 52 10.84 8.79 7.56
CA LEU A 52 11.57 8.32 6.40
C LEU A 52 10.79 7.18 5.77
N ALA A 53 10.47 7.28 4.48
CA ALA A 53 9.79 6.21 3.77
C ALA A 53 10.39 5.97 2.38
N TYR A 54 10.33 4.71 1.98
CA TYR A 54 10.53 4.25 0.61
C TYR A 54 9.17 4.00 0.01
N VAL A 55 8.85 4.72 -1.07
CA VAL A 55 7.54 4.65 -1.73
C VAL A 55 7.71 4.24 -3.18
N LEU A 56 6.73 3.50 -3.69
CA LEU A 56 6.69 3.13 -5.10
C LEU A 56 6.26 4.33 -5.95
N ASP A 57 6.99 4.63 -7.02
CA ASP A 57 6.69 5.70 -7.97
C ASP A 57 5.56 5.29 -8.94
N ILE A 58 4.34 5.20 -8.41
CA ILE A 58 3.17 4.85 -9.22
C ILE A 58 2.79 6.05 -10.08
N LYS A 59 2.88 5.90 -11.41
CA LYS A 59 2.43 6.90 -12.37
C LYS A 59 0.89 7.07 -12.30
N PRO A 60 0.36 8.29 -12.47
CA PRO A 60 -1.09 8.53 -12.51
C PRO A 60 -1.84 7.64 -13.50
N GLU A 61 -1.26 7.42 -14.68
CA GLU A 61 -1.82 6.56 -15.74
C GLU A 61 -1.92 5.11 -15.28
N THR A 62 -0.92 4.61 -14.54
CA THR A 62 -0.91 3.26 -13.99
C THR A 62 -2.02 3.11 -12.94
N LEU A 63 -2.13 4.06 -12.00
CA LEU A 63 -3.19 4.03 -10.99
C LEU A 63 -4.59 4.12 -11.63
N ALA A 64 -4.79 5.06 -12.56
CA ALA A 64 -6.05 5.21 -13.28
C ALA A 64 -6.41 3.92 -14.03
N ARG A 65 -5.45 3.31 -14.73
CA ARG A 65 -5.65 2.05 -15.46
C ARG A 65 -6.09 0.91 -14.54
N TRP A 66 -5.44 0.75 -13.38
CA TRP A 66 -5.82 -0.28 -12.42
C TRP A 66 -7.23 -0.09 -11.91
N VAL A 67 -7.60 1.15 -11.56
CA VAL A 67 -8.93 1.47 -11.03
C VAL A 67 -10.02 1.30 -12.10
N GLU A 68 -9.81 1.78 -13.32
CA GLU A 68 -10.74 1.57 -14.44
C GLU A 68 -10.94 0.08 -14.72
N THR A 69 -9.86 -0.70 -14.74
CA THR A 69 -9.90 -2.15 -15.00
C THR A 69 -10.66 -2.86 -13.87
N GLY A 70 -10.36 -2.56 -12.61
CA GLY A 70 -11.08 -3.11 -11.47
C GLY A 70 -12.57 -2.75 -11.46
N CYS A 71 -12.90 -1.48 -11.72
CA CYS A 71 -14.28 -1.01 -11.76
C CYS A 71 -15.10 -1.64 -12.89
N SER A 72 -14.54 -1.71 -14.10
CA SER A 72 -15.20 -2.34 -15.24
C SER A 72 -15.39 -3.84 -15.06
N ALA A 73 -14.48 -4.53 -14.39
CA ALA A 73 -14.58 -5.96 -14.16
C ALA A 73 -15.49 -6.35 -12.98
N LEU A 74 -15.45 -5.59 -11.89
CA LEU A 74 -16.02 -6.01 -10.60
C LEU A 74 -17.21 -5.16 -10.13
N MET A 75 -17.36 -3.97 -10.68
CA MET A 75 -18.33 -2.96 -10.22
C MET A 75 -19.15 -2.40 -11.39
N VAL A 76 -19.49 -3.26 -12.35
CA VAL A 76 -20.32 -2.90 -13.50
C VAL A 76 -21.61 -2.20 -13.05
N GLY A 77 -21.88 -1.01 -13.60
CA GLY A 77 -23.04 -0.20 -13.27
C GLY A 77 -22.87 0.72 -12.04
N ALA A 78 -21.75 0.64 -11.31
CA ALA A 78 -21.46 1.56 -10.22
C ALA A 78 -20.76 2.84 -10.75
N GLY A 79 -21.57 3.85 -11.13
CA GLY A 79 -21.08 5.08 -11.76
C GLY A 79 -20.02 5.87 -10.99
N HIS A 80 -19.91 5.68 -9.67
CA HIS A 80 -18.92 6.35 -8.81
C HIS A 80 -17.77 5.44 -8.36
N CYS A 81 -17.58 4.27 -8.99
CA CYS A 81 -16.56 3.30 -8.57
C CYS A 81 -15.15 3.88 -8.59
N PHE A 82 -14.81 4.66 -9.63
CA PHE A 82 -13.47 5.21 -9.80
C PHE A 82 -13.10 6.16 -8.64
N ASP A 83 -13.90 7.21 -8.44
CA ASP A 83 -13.70 8.19 -7.37
C ASP A 83 -13.72 7.54 -5.99
N ARG A 84 -14.61 6.56 -5.80
CA ARG A 84 -14.71 5.81 -4.53
C ARG A 84 -13.42 5.06 -4.23
N THR A 85 -12.88 4.36 -5.22
CA THR A 85 -11.65 3.58 -5.07
C THR A 85 -10.46 4.47 -4.72
N LEU A 86 -10.36 5.64 -5.35
CA LEU A 86 -9.33 6.64 -5.02
C LEU A 86 -9.52 7.24 -3.63
N LYS A 87 -10.76 7.55 -3.23
CA LYS A 87 -11.07 8.03 -1.88
C LYS A 87 -10.62 7.03 -0.81
N CYS A 88 -10.94 5.75 -0.97
CA CYS A 88 -10.56 4.75 0.03
C CYS A 88 -9.04 4.52 0.10
N ALA A 89 -8.32 4.75 -0.99
CA ALA A 89 -6.86 4.75 -0.98
C ALA A 89 -6.24 5.88 -0.13
N LEU A 90 -6.90 7.06 -0.12
CA LEU A 90 -6.51 8.18 0.75
C LEU A 90 -6.71 7.84 2.22
N ASP A 91 -7.85 7.24 2.56
CA ASP A 91 -8.19 6.91 3.95
C ASP A 91 -7.28 5.82 4.55
N SER A 92 -6.63 4.99 3.72
CA SER A 92 -5.75 3.91 4.17
C SER A 92 -4.31 4.39 4.46
N THR A 93 -3.59 4.85 3.43
CA THR A 93 -2.16 5.24 3.54
C THR A 93 -1.90 6.68 3.07
N GLY A 94 -2.95 7.49 2.93
CA GLY A 94 -2.85 8.80 2.31
C GLY A 94 -2.41 8.72 0.85
N ALA A 95 -2.87 7.70 0.10
CA ALA A 95 -2.43 7.42 -1.27
C ALA A 95 -0.91 7.14 -1.46
N SER A 96 -0.20 6.77 -0.39
CA SER A 96 1.21 6.39 -0.46
C SER A 96 1.36 4.88 -0.54
N PHE A 97 2.02 4.37 -1.58
CA PHE A 97 2.40 2.96 -1.63
C PHE A 97 3.77 2.79 -0.96
N VAL A 98 3.77 2.69 0.37
CA VAL A 98 4.98 2.60 1.19
C VAL A 98 5.52 1.17 1.16
N ILE A 99 6.69 0.97 0.54
CA ILE A 99 7.34 -0.34 0.44
C ILE A 99 8.37 -0.59 1.54
N GLY A 100 8.79 0.46 2.24
CA GLY A 100 9.79 0.40 3.30
C GLY A 100 9.78 1.63 4.19
N GLY A 101 10.28 1.50 5.42
CA GLY A 101 10.41 2.63 6.36
C GLY A 101 9.09 2.98 7.03
N ASN A 102 9.00 4.21 7.54
CA ASN A 102 7.96 4.69 8.44
C ASN A 102 6.95 5.61 7.74
N LEU A 103 5.68 5.22 7.75
CA LEU A 103 4.54 6.09 7.48
C LEU A 103 3.93 6.58 8.80
N ILE A 104 3.98 7.87 9.07
CA ILE A 104 3.30 8.47 10.21
C ILE A 104 1.83 8.64 9.83
N ALA A 105 0.97 7.83 10.44
CA ALA A 105 -0.47 7.84 10.20
C ALA A 105 -1.22 8.37 11.42
N ALA A 106 -2.26 9.16 11.19
CA ALA A 106 -3.18 9.59 12.25
C ALA A 106 -4.27 8.52 12.44
N ARG A 107 -4.31 7.89 13.61
CA ARG A 107 -5.36 6.94 14.01
C ARG A 107 -6.10 7.48 15.21
N SER A 108 -7.42 7.71 15.06
CA SER A 108 -8.27 8.28 16.12
C SER A 108 -7.70 9.59 16.71
N GLY A 109 -7.15 10.45 15.86
CA GLY A 109 -6.54 11.73 16.24
C GLY A 109 -5.11 11.63 16.79
N VAL A 110 -4.56 10.42 16.97
CA VAL A 110 -3.20 10.20 17.48
C VAL A 110 -2.27 9.82 16.33
N LYS A 111 -1.18 10.57 16.18
CA LYS A 111 -0.12 10.26 15.21
C LYS A 111 0.72 9.10 15.72
N GLN A 112 0.88 8.07 14.90
CA GLN A 112 1.60 6.85 15.24
C GLN A 112 2.57 6.47 14.12
N ASN A 113 3.72 5.92 14.49
CA ASN A 113 4.66 5.36 13.53
C ASN A 113 4.13 4.03 12.99
N ARG A 114 4.19 3.84 11.66
CA ARG A 114 3.89 2.55 11.01
C ARG A 114 5.04 2.18 10.10
N PHE A 115 5.78 1.15 10.49
CA PHE A 115 6.88 0.63 9.70
C PHE A 115 6.37 -0.36 8.65
N TYR A 116 6.92 -0.31 7.45
CA TYR A 116 6.55 -1.16 6.32
C TYR A 116 7.73 -1.97 5.83
N ARG A 117 7.42 -3.16 5.31
CA ARG A 117 8.31 -4.01 4.53
C ARG A 117 7.52 -4.57 3.34
N ASN A 118 8.03 -4.40 2.13
CA ASN A 118 7.37 -4.81 0.87
C ASN A 118 5.88 -4.44 0.75
N GLY A 119 5.49 -3.27 1.25
CA GLY A 119 4.09 -2.85 1.19
C GLY A 119 3.23 -3.34 2.35
N VAL A 120 3.76 -4.10 3.30
CA VAL A 120 3.01 -4.62 4.45
C VAL A 120 3.49 -3.95 5.73
N ALA A 121 2.56 -3.50 6.57
CA ALA A 121 2.90 -2.91 7.85
C ALA A 121 3.41 -4.00 8.82
N ILE A 122 4.53 -3.76 9.49
CA ILE A 122 5.21 -4.72 10.37
C ILE A 122 5.32 -4.23 11.81
N VAL A 123 5.52 -5.19 12.71
CA VAL A 123 5.90 -4.91 14.09
C VAL A 123 7.41 -4.65 14.15
N ALA A 124 7.76 -3.42 14.50
CA ALA A 124 9.12 -2.95 14.75
C ALA A 124 9.11 -2.12 16.06
N PRO A 125 10.28 -1.80 16.64
CA PRO A 125 10.36 -0.85 17.74
C PRO A 125 9.56 0.42 17.42
N LYS A 126 8.73 0.87 18.36
CA LYS A 126 7.83 2.05 18.22
C LYS A 126 6.70 1.93 17.19
N SER A 127 6.51 0.80 16.51
CA SER A 127 5.31 0.55 15.69
C SER A 127 4.03 0.77 16.51
N GLY A 128 3.10 1.56 15.99
CA GLY A 128 1.82 1.88 16.64
C GLY A 128 1.95 2.80 17.87
N MET A 129 3.16 3.25 18.22
CA MET A 129 3.39 4.16 19.33
C MET A 129 3.47 5.62 18.84
N PRO A 130 2.93 6.58 19.63
CA PRO A 130 3.20 7.99 19.40
C PRO A 130 4.66 8.34 19.74
N GLY A 131 5.13 9.48 19.23
CA GLY A 131 6.46 10.02 19.51
C GLY A 131 7.44 9.87 18.34
N SER A 132 8.45 10.74 18.32
CA SER A 132 9.45 10.75 17.26
C SER A 132 10.38 9.52 17.34
N VAL A 133 10.78 9.05 16.17
CA VAL A 133 11.83 8.04 16.00
C VAL A 133 12.97 8.70 15.22
N PRO A 134 14.24 8.60 15.64
CA PRO A 134 15.35 9.13 14.86
C PRO A 134 15.39 8.56 13.44
N ILE A 135 15.71 9.39 12.44
CA ILE A 135 15.75 8.96 11.02
C ILE A 135 16.69 7.78 10.81
N GLU A 136 17.84 7.75 11.50
CA GLU A 136 18.79 6.65 11.42
C GLU A 136 18.20 5.31 11.90
N GLU A 137 17.41 5.31 12.96
CA GLU A 137 16.69 4.11 13.44
C GLU A 137 15.62 3.69 12.42
N GLN A 138 14.91 4.65 11.83
CA GLN A 138 13.92 4.34 10.78
C GLN A 138 14.57 3.73 9.53
N GLU A 139 15.78 4.20 9.17
CA GLU A 139 16.57 3.67 8.06
C GLU A 139 17.00 2.22 8.31
N GLN A 140 17.46 1.92 9.53
CA GLN A 140 17.82 0.56 9.95
C GLN A 140 16.60 -0.38 9.89
N ILE A 141 15.44 0.08 10.37
CA ILE A 141 14.19 -0.70 10.30
C ILE A 141 13.75 -0.91 8.85
N ALA A 142 13.89 0.11 7.99
CA ALA A 142 13.57 0.00 6.56
C ALA A 142 14.40 -1.09 5.87
N HIS A 143 15.63 -1.29 6.34
CA HIS A 143 16.57 -2.29 5.83
C HIS A 143 16.52 -3.66 6.52
N MET A 144 15.57 -3.86 7.43
CA MET A 144 15.39 -5.13 8.12
C MET A 144 15.13 -6.27 7.11
N PRO A 145 15.87 -7.38 7.16
CA PRO A 145 15.59 -8.57 6.37
C PRO A 145 14.21 -9.13 6.63
N GLU A 146 13.57 -9.71 5.61
CA GLU A 146 12.20 -10.26 5.71
C GLU A 146 12.09 -11.37 6.75
N LYS A 147 13.12 -12.21 6.85
CA LYS A 147 13.26 -13.27 7.87
C LYS A 147 13.22 -12.76 9.32
N ASP A 148 13.60 -11.49 9.54
CA ASP A 148 13.70 -10.89 10.86
C ASP A 148 12.38 -10.19 11.28
N VAL A 149 11.39 -10.17 10.39
CA VAL A 149 10.04 -9.64 10.69
C VAL A 149 9.33 -10.55 11.69
N SER A 150 9.19 -10.06 12.91
CA SER A 150 8.60 -10.80 14.04
C SER A 150 7.08 -10.98 13.93
N ALA A 151 6.37 -9.98 13.41
CA ALA A 151 4.92 -9.98 13.22
C ALA A 151 4.49 -8.91 12.20
N MET A 152 3.26 -9.05 11.70
CA MET A 152 2.62 -8.08 10.80
C MET A 152 1.51 -7.33 11.54
N LEU A 153 1.40 -6.03 11.28
CA LEU A 153 0.26 -5.24 11.70
C LEU A 153 -0.92 -5.47 10.75
N ASP A 154 -2.12 -5.13 11.24
CA ASP A 154 -3.37 -5.21 10.47
C ASP A 154 -3.53 -6.52 9.71
N ARG A 155 -3.12 -7.65 10.33
CA ARG A 155 -3.19 -9.01 9.77
C ARG A 155 -2.48 -9.18 8.41
N GLY A 156 -1.54 -8.30 8.07
CA GLY A 156 -0.74 -8.38 6.85
C GLY A 156 -1.34 -7.69 5.62
N GLY A 157 -2.26 -6.74 5.79
CA GLY A 157 -2.81 -5.96 4.67
C GLY A 157 -1.72 -5.21 3.88
N VAL A 158 -1.83 -5.24 2.54
CA VAL A 158 -0.92 -4.52 1.63
C VAL A 158 -1.35 -3.06 1.51
N ALA A 159 -0.38 -2.15 1.56
CA ALA A 159 -0.53 -0.70 1.49
C ALA A 159 -1.39 -0.25 0.29
N LEU A 160 -1.88 0.99 0.38
CA LEU A 160 -2.82 1.64 -0.54
C LEU A 160 -4.29 1.26 -0.32
N TRP A 161 -4.66 -0.02 -0.43
CA TRP A 161 -6.06 -0.46 -0.22
C TRP A 161 -6.26 -1.37 0.99
N ASN A 162 -5.18 -1.71 1.70
CA ASN A 162 -5.19 -2.67 2.80
C ASN A 162 -5.74 -4.05 2.39
N THR A 163 -5.37 -4.53 1.19
CA THR A 163 -5.82 -5.85 0.72
C THR A 163 -5.23 -6.94 1.59
N MET A 164 -6.10 -7.76 2.20
CA MET A 164 -5.70 -8.85 3.07
C MET A 164 -5.20 -10.08 2.28
N PRO A 165 -4.32 -10.94 2.84
CA PRO A 165 -3.83 -12.13 2.15
C PRO A 165 -4.95 -13.03 1.62
N TYR A 166 -6.00 -13.27 2.42
CA TYR A 166 -7.13 -14.10 2.00
C TYR A 166 -7.97 -13.45 0.88
N GLN A 167 -8.07 -12.12 0.84
CA GLN A 167 -8.76 -11.39 -0.23
C GLN A 167 -7.97 -11.48 -1.55
N PHE A 168 -6.65 -11.38 -1.46
CA PHE A 168 -5.74 -11.57 -2.59
C PHE A 168 -5.79 -13.00 -3.13
N ALA A 169 -5.80 -14.01 -2.26
CA ALA A 169 -5.78 -15.43 -2.63
C ALA A 169 -6.93 -15.81 -3.58
N VAL A 170 -8.12 -15.21 -3.42
CA VAL A 170 -9.28 -15.45 -4.31
C VAL A 170 -9.01 -15.02 -5.76
N LYS A 171 -8.06 -14.10 -6.00
CA LYS A 171 -7.66 -13.62 -7.32
C LYS A 171 -6.36 -14.24 -7.85
N ALA A 172 -5.71 -15.07 -7.05
CA ALA A 172 -4.42 -15.70 -7.36
C ALA A 172 -4.42 -17.14 -6.86
N LEU A 173 -5.39 -17.95 -7.33
CA LEU A 173 -5.59 -19.33 -6.88
C LEU A 173 -4.40 -20.24 -7.19
N GLU A 174 -3.57 -19.85 -8.15
CA GLU A 174 -2.32 -20.53 -8.51
C GLU A 174 -1.16 -20.22 -7.55
N ILE A 175 -1.30 -19.22 -6.68
CA ILE A 175 -0.27 -18.80 -5.72
C ILE A 175 -0.59 -19.40 -4.35
N ALA A 176 0.40 -20.08 -3.76
CA ALA A 176 0.32 -20.58 -2.39
C ALA A 176 0.42 -19.42 -1.38
N VAL A 177 -0.66 -18.64 -1.25
CA VAL A 177 -0.78 -17.56 -0.28
C VAL A 177 -0.94 -18.16 1.12
N PRO A 178 -0.12 -17.79 2.11
CA PRO A 178 -0.30 -18.30 3.47
C PRO A 178 -1.63 -17.81 4.06
N ALA A 179 -2.39 -18.72 4.66
CA ALA A 179 -3.66 -18.38 5.29
C ALA A 179 -3.50 -17.51 6.55
N GLU A 180 -2.36 -17.64 7.24
CA GLU A 180 -2.02 -16.91 8.46
C GLU A 180 -0.54 -16.51 8.45
N MET A 181 -0.20 -15.47 9.20
CA MET A 181 1.14 -14.87 9.28
C MET A 181 1.84 -15.16 10.62
N ASN A 182 1.58 -16.33 11.19
CA ASN A 182 2.02 -16.71 12.53
C ASN A 182 3.44 -17.30 12.61
N THR A 183 4.00 -17.82 11.51
CA THR A 183 5.40 -18.30 11.47
C THR A 183 6.30 -17.34 10.67
N PRO A 184 7.62 -17.32 10.93
CA PRO A 184 8.59 -16.55 10.13
C PRO A 184 8.48 -16.86 8.64
N ASP A 185 8.53 -18.13 8.25
CA ASP A 185 8.46 -18.55 6.84
C ASP A 185 7.20 -18.07 6.12
N ARG A 186 6.04 -18.08 6.81
CA ARG A 186 4.78 -17.60 6.23
C ARG A 186 4.80 -16.08 6.04
N ARG A 187 5.38 -15.34 6.98
CA ARG A 187 5.55 -13.88 6.88
C ARG A 187 6.49 -13.52 5.73
N GLU A 188 7.66 -14.14 5.68
CA GLU A 188 8.62 -13.96 4.59
C GLU A 188 7.96 -14.28 3.24
N LYS A 189 7.24 -15.40 3.15
CA LYS A 189 6.53 -15.77 1.93
C LYS A 189 5.51 -14.74 1.49
N TRP A 190 4.74 -14.17 2.43
CA TRP A 190 3.77 -13.13 2.09
C TRP A 190 4.42 -11.82 1.66
N LEU A 191 5.52 -11.41 2.31
CA LEU A 191 6.30 -10.24 1.92
C LEU A 191 6.89 -10.40 0.52
N GLU A 192 7.34 -11.61 0.17
CA GLU A 192 7.81 -11.94 -1.17
C GLU A 192 6.68 -11.84 -2.20
N ILE A 193 5.52 -12.47 -1.92
CA ILE A 193 4.34 -12.42 -2.80
C ILE A 193 3.90 -10.97 -3.03
N ALA A 194 3.82 -10.17 -1.96
CA ALA A 194 3.45 -8.75 -2.02
C ALA A 194 4.36 -7.97 -2.99
N ARG A 195 5.68 -8.15 -2.87
CA ARG A 195 6.66 -7.50 -3.76
C ARG A 195 6.53 -7.97 -5.20
N VAL A 196 6.58 -9.29 -5.44
CA VAL A 196 6.59 -9.87 -6.79
C VAL A 196 5.30 -9.53 -7.54
N GLU A 197 4.15 -9.63 -6.90
CA GLU A 197 2.87 -9.38 -7.55
C GLU A 197 2.61 -7.88 -7.78
N MET A 198 3.14 -7.00 -6.93
CA MET A 198 3.09 -5.57 -7.19
C MET A 198 3.99 -5.17 -8.35
N LEU A 199 5.20 -5.74 -8.46
CA LEU A 199 6.08 -5.53 -9.62
C LEU A 199 5.38 -5.95 -10.92
N LYS A 200 4.74 -7.13 -10.94
CA LYS A 200 3.92 -7.58 -12.08
C LYS A 200 2.76 -6.63 -12.38
N ALA A 201 2.09 -6.11 -11.35
CA ALA A 201 0.97 -5.19 -11.52
C ALA A 201 1.40 -3.89 -12.22
N LEU A 202 2.62 -3.38 -11.98
CA LEU A 202 3.12 -2.15 -12.63
C LEU A 202 3.21 -2.29 -14.15
N GLU A 203 3.46 -3.50 -14.63
CA GLU A 203 3.57 -3.85 -16.05
C GLU A 203 2.23 -4.30 -16.64
N SER A 204 1.19 -4.45 -15.81
CA SER A 204 -0.12 -4.99 -16.18
C SER A 204 -1.23 -3.94 -16.11
N PRO A 205 -2.31 -4.07 -16.91
CA PRO A 205 -3.56 -3.35 -16.66
C PRO A 205 -4.28 -3.83 -15.40
N GLU A 206 -4.04 -5.06 -14.96
CA GLU A 206 -4.67 -5.63 -13.78
C GLU A 206 -3.80 -5.47 -12.54
N ASN A 207 -4.44 -5.15 -11.41
CA ASN A 207 -3.84 -5.21 -10.09
C ASN A 207 -4.66 -6.18 -9.23
N ARG A 208 -4.09 -7.34 -8.90
CA ARG A 208 -4.77 -8.39 -8.14
C ARG A 208 -5.03 -8.00 -6.69
N PHE A 209 -4.23 -7.12 -6.09
CA PHE A 209 -4.50 -6.60 -4.75
C PHE A 209 -5.76 -5.73 -4.76
N LEU A 210 -5.85 -4.80 -5.72
CA LEU A 210 -7.06 -4.00 -5.90
C LEU A 210 -8.27 -4.89 -6.19
N SER A 211 -8.13 -5.85 -7.11
CA SER A 211 -9.22 -6.75 -7.50
C SER A 211 -9.72 -7.61 -6.34
N GLY A 212 -8.80 -8.09 -5.49
CA GLY A 212 -9.12 -8.85 -4.28
C GLY A 212 -9.88 -7.99 -3.27
N TRP A 213 -9.40 -6.77 -3.01
CA TRP A 213 -10.06 -5.83 -2.12
C TRP A 213 -11.47 -5.43 -2.61
N MET A 214 -11.62 -5.12 -3.90
CA MET A 214 -12.93 -4.77 -4.46
C MET A 214 -13.94 -5.93 -4.37
N SER A 215 -13.47 -7.16 -4.60
CA SER A 215 -14.32 -8.35 -4.55
C SER A 215 -14.72 -8.75 -3.14
N ALA A 216 -13.93 -8.38 -2.14
CA ALA A 216 -14.27 -8.61 -0.73
C ALA A 216 -15.33 -7.62 -0.22
N HIS A 217 -15.43 -6.42 -0.80
CA HIS A 217 -16.32 -5.37 -0.29
C HIS A 217 -17.31 -4.80 -1.32
N PRO A 218 -17.99 -5.63 -2.15
CA PRO A 218 -18.83 -5.13 -3.23
C PRO A 218 -20.03 -4.33 -2.72
N ILE A 219 -20.60 -4.71 -1.58
CA ILE A 219 -21.77 -4.02 -0.99
C ILE A 219 -21.35 -2.64 -0.45
N THR A 220 -20.33 -2.59 0.40
CA THR A 220 -19.81 -1.35 1.00
C THR A 220 -19.38 -0.34 -0.06
N LEU A 221 -18.69 -0.79 -1.11
CA LEU A 221 -18.27 0.08 -2.20
C LEU A 221 -19.44 0.60 -3.03
N ARG A 222 -20.49 -0.21 -3.25
CA ARG A 222 -21.73 0.22 -3.93
C ARG A 222 -22.56 1.18 -3.08
N ALA A 223 -22.56 1.01 -1.77
CA ALA A 223 -23.17 1.95 -0.82
C ALA A 223 -22.42 3.29 -0.76
N GLY A 224 -21.24 3.40 -1.38
CA GLY A 224 -20.46 4.62 -1.32
C GLY A 224 -19.82 4.80 0.05
N GLU A 225 -19.29 3.72 0.61
CA GLU A 225 -18.51 3.72 1.86
C GLU A 225 -17.13 3.13 1.60
N CYS A 226 -16.18 3.41 2.49
CA CYS A 226 -14.87 2.77 2.47
C CYS A 226 -14.87 1.65 3.50
N PRO A 227 -14.50 0.41 3.13
CA PRO A 227 -14.41 -0.70 4.06
C PRO A 227 -13.53 -0.36 5.25
N ASP A 228 -14.03 -0.61 6.46
CA ASP A 228 -13.17 -0.55 7.64
C ASP A 228 -12.18 -1.71 7.56
N SER A 229 -10.89 -1.41 7.70
CA SER A 229 -9.82 -2.39 7.89
C SER A 229 -10.08 -3.44 9.00
N ARG A 230 -11.07 -3.20 9.88
CA ARG A 230 -11.50 -4.08 10.97
C ARG A 230 -12.67 -4.99 10.62
N ASP A 231 -13.44 -4.68 9.57
CA ASP A 231 -14.56 -5.51 9.14
C ASP A 231 -14.05 -6.60 8.18
N PRO A 232 -14.16 -7.89 8.55
CA PRO A 232 -13.76 -9.02 7.72
C PRO A 232 -14.64 -9.22 6.49
#